data_AF-A0A948I5A7-F1
#
_entry.id   AF-A0A948I5A7-F1
#
_cell.length_a   1.000
_cell.length_b   1.000
_cell.length_c   1.000
_cell.angle_alpha   90.00
_cell.angle_beta   90.00
_cell.angle_gamma   90.00
#
_symmetry.space_group_name_H-M   'P 1'
#
loop_
_entity.id
_entity.type
_entity.pdbx_description
1 polymer ?
#
loop_
_entity_poly.entity_id
_entity_poly.type
_entity_poly.pdbx_seq_one_letter_code
_entity_poly.pdbx_strand_id
1 'polypeptide(L)'
;MALLGTGLGVTAGGASATTQEGRMLTRQIPSSGEALPSVGLGTWQQFDVAANAPEMAALRQVLELLFEGGGSVIDSSPMYGAAEERVGDLLAGMQARPKAFLATKVWTTGREAGLRQMER
;
A
#
# COMPACT_ATOMS: atom_id res chain seq x y z
N MET A 1 52.92 14.77 -46.60
CA MET A 1 51.60 15.38 -46.35
C MET A 1 50.69 14.33 -45.76
N ALA A 2 50.25 14.55 -44.52
CA ALA A 2 49.31 13.73 -43.79
C ALA A 2 47.86 14.02 -44.23
N LEU A 3 47.03 12.98 -44.26
CA LEU A 3 45.55 13.01 -44.22
C LEU A 3 45.17 11.89 -43.23
N LEU A 4 44.87 12.16 -41.95
CA LEU A 4 43.54 12.49 -41.39
C LEU A 4 42.45 11.56 -41.95
N GLY A 5 41.91 10.59 -41.22
CA GLY A 5 41.04 10.73 -40.03
C GLY A 5 39.61 10.34 -40.47
N THR A 6 38.69 9.74 -39.74
CA THR A 6 38.48 9.40 -38.33
C THR A 6 37.24 8.49 -38.32
N GLY A 7 37.27 7.33 -37.67
CA GLY A 7 36.10 6.47 -37.52
C GLY A 7 35.16 7.02 -36.44
N LEU A 8 33.90 7.31 -36.78
CA LEU A 8 32.85 7.58 -35.79
C LEU A 8 32.34 6.25 -35.21
N GLY A 9 32.85 5.89 -34.03
CA GLY A 9 32.20 4.91 -33.17
C GLY A 9 31.13 5.60 -32.34
N VAL A 10 29.85 5.39 -32.66
CA VAL A 10 28.74 5.78 -31.79
C VAL A 10 28.67 4.77 -30.65
N THR A 11 29.24 5.11 -29.49
CA THR A 11 28.91 4.40 -28.25
C THR A 11 27.57 4.93 -27.78
N ALA A 12 26.50 4.15 -28.03
CA ALA A 12 25.23 4.37 -27.38
C ALA A 12 25.43 4.22 -25.87
N GLY A 13 25.60 5.34 -25.18
CA GLY A 13 25.55 5.44 -23.73
C GLY A 13 24.14 5.12 -23.28
N GLY A 14 23.82 3.82 -23.20
CA GLY A 14 22.68 3.35 -22.45
C GLY A 14 22.90 3.77 -21.01
N ALA A 15 22.25 4.85 -20.59
CA ALA A 15 22.04 5.11 -19.18
C ALA A 15 21.27 3.89 -18.66
N SER A 16 22.01 2.95 -18.07
CA SER A 16 21.42 1.91 -17.26
C SER A 16 20.80 2.64 -16.09
N ALA A 17 19.50 2.94 -16.19
CA ALA A 17 18.71 3.32 -15.05
C ALA A 17 18.70 2.09 -14.15
N THR A 18 19.67 2.01 -13.25
CA THR A 18 19.55 1.19 -12.07
C THR A 18 18.30 1.66 -11.37
N THR A 19 17.20 0.92 -11.54
CA THR A 19 16.12 0.92 -10.56
C THR A 19 16.79 0.57 -9.25
N GLN A 20 17.10 1.59 -8.45
CA GLN A 20 17.39 1.38 -7.04
C GLN A 20 16.18 0.61 -6.55
N GLU A 21 16.37 -0.60 -6.03
CA GLU A 21 15.33 -1.35 -5.30
C GLU A 21 14.98 -0.53 -4.05
N GLY A 22 14.27 0.58 -4.28
CA GLY A 22 14.02 1.62 -3.32
C GLY A 22 12.82 1.20 -2.53
N ARG A 23 13.06 0.68 -1.32
CA ARG A 23 12.04 0.63 -0.27
C ARG A 23 11.24 1.94 -0.30
N MET A 24 9.91 1.83 -0.21
CA MET A 24 9.01 2.98 -0.21
C MET A 24 9.53 4.08 0.72
N LEU A 25 9.52 5.34 0.24
CA LEU A 25 9.87 6.50 1.05
C LEU A 25 8.99 6.52 2.31
N THR A 26 9.54 6.96 3.43
CA THR A 26 8.80 7.02 4.70
C THR A 26 8.74 8.45 5.23
N ARG A 27 7.72 8.73 6.03
CA ARG A 27 7.52 9.97 6.78
C ARG A 27 7.22 9.66 8.23
N GLN A 28 7.74 10.51 9.10
CA GLN A 28 7.55 10.42 10.55
C GLN A 28 6.20 11.00 10.95
N ILE A 29 5.44 10.29 11.79
CA ILE A 29 4.29 10.89 12.49
C ILE A 29 4.83 11.89 13.53
N PRO A 30 4.47 13.18 13.49
CA PRO A 30 5.11 14.19 14.34
C PRO A 30 5.03 13.92 15.85
N SER A 31 3.94 13.33 16.33
CA SER A 31 3.72 13.07 17.76
C SER A 31 4.40 11.80 18.27
N SER A 32 4.51 10.75 17.45
CA SER A 32 5.04 9.45 17.87
C SER A 32 6.45 9.14 17.36
N GLY A 33 6.88 9.78 16.27
CA GLY A 33 8.11 9.40 15.57
C GLY A 33 8.02 8.01 14.89
N GLU A 34 6.81 7.50 14.66
CA GLU A 34 6.64 6.28 13.88
C GLU A 34 6.87 6.59 12.39
N ALA A 35 7.73 5.80 11.73
CA ALA A 35 8.00 5.94 10.31
C ALA A 35 6.95 5.18 9.50
N LEU A 36 6.05 5.90 8.82
CA LEU A 36 5.08 5.31 7.91
C LEU A 36 5.49 5.47 6.45
N PRO A 37 5.23 4.47 5.59
CA PRO A 37 5.37 4.62 4.16
C PRO A 37 4.55 5.81 3.62
N SER A 38 5.10 6.54 2.66
CA SER A 38 4.51 7.78 2.14
C SER A 38 3.27 7.56 1.29
N VAL A 39 3.02 6.32 0.87
CA VAL A 39 1.83 5.89 0.14
C VAL A 39 1.08 4.87 0.99
N GLY A 40 -0.23 5.04 1.10
CA GLY A 40 -1.14 4.08 1.74
C GLY A 40 -2.20 3.59 0.77
N LEU A 41 -2.83 2.47 1.11
CA LEU A 41 -3.92 1.87 0.36
C LEU A 41 -5.27 2.25 0.98
N GLY A 42 -6.10 2.99 0.24
CA GLY A 42 -7.50 3.22 0.62
C GLY A 42 -8.40 2.08 0.14
N THR A 43 -9.40 1.71 0.94
CA THR A 43 -10.25 0.53 0.68
C THR A 43 -11.67 0.86 0.22
N TRP A 44 -12.04 2.15 0.16
CA TRP A 44 -13.38 2.57 -0.23
C TRP A 44 -13.78 2.04 -1.61
N GLN A 45 -14.99 1.48 -1.72
CA GLN A 45 -15.60 0.85 -2.90
C GLN A 45 -14.90 -0.43 -3.38
N GLN A 46 -13.60 -0.42 -3.63
CA GLN A 46 -12.89 -1.58 -4.21
C GLN A 46 -12.87 -2.81 -3.31
N PHE A 47 -12.89 -2.63 -1.99
CA PHE A 47 -12.91 -3.74 -1.02
C PHE A 47 -14.32 -4.06 -0.51
N ASP A 48 -15.36 -3.36 -0.99
CA ASP A 48 -16.76 -3.64 -0.66
C ASP A 48 -17.31 -4.76 -1.56
N VAL A 49 -16.77 -5.96 -1.38
CA VAL A 49 -17.13 -7.15 -2.15
C VAL A 49 -17.58 -8.28 -1.22
N ALA A 50 -18.32 -9.25 -1.76
CA ALA A 50 -18.72 -10.44 -1.01
C ALA A 50 -17.51 -11.36 -0.73
N ALA A 51 -17.57 -12.16 0.35
CA ALA A 51 -16.49 -13.05 0.77
C ALA A 51 -16.03 -14.05 -0.29
N ASN A 52 -16.96 -14.50 -1.15
CA ASN A 52 -16.74 -15.47 -2.23
C ASN A 52 -16.66 -14.81 -3.61
N ALA A 53 -16.53 -13.48 -3.66
CA ALA A 53 -16.44 -12.75 -4.91
C ALA A 53 -15.11 -13.06 -5.62
N PRO A 54 -15.09 -13.17 -6.96
CA PRO A 54 -13.87 -13.45 -7.72
C PRO A 54 -12.79 -12.37 -7.53
N GLU A 55 -13.18 -11.14 -7.18
CA GLU A 55 -12.30 -10.01 -6.91
C GLU A 55 -11.36 -10.25 -5.72
N MET A 56 -11.73 -11.13 -4.77
CA MET A 56 -10.90 -11.43 -3.60
C MET A 56 -9.48 -11.87 -3.97
N ALA A 57 -9.31 -12.58 -5.09
CA ALA A 57 -7.99 -12.97 -5.59
C ALA A 57 -7.16 -11.76 -6.04
N ALA A 58 -7.79 -10.77 -6.69
CA ALA A 58 -7.12 -9.54 -7.11
C ALA A 58 -6.80 -8.65 -5.90
N LEU A 59 -7.72 -8.53 -4.94
CA LEU A 59 -7.48 -7.77 -3.70
C LEU A 59 -6.33 -8.37 -2.89
N ARG A 60 -6.22 -9.70 -2.84
CA ARG A 60 -5.06 -10.40 -2.27
C ARG A 60 -3.76 -9.98 -2.93
N GLN A 61 -3.71 -9.99 -4.26
CA GLN A 61 -2.52 -9.57 -5.02
C GLN A 61 -2.16 -8.10 -4.77
N VAL A 62 -3.15 -7.21 -4.63
CA VAL A 62 -2.91 -5.81 -4.27
C VAL A 62 -2.20 -5.70 -2.92
N LEU A 63 -2.63 -6.45 -1.91
CA LEU A 63 -1.96 -6.47 -0.60
C LEU A 63 -0.56 -7.08 -0.67
N GLU A 64 -0.37 -8.14 -1.45
CA GLU A 64 0.96 -8.72 -1.69
C GLU A 64 1.91 -7.70 -2.30
N LEU A 65 1.51 -7.03 -3.37
CA LEU A 65 2.29 -5.99 -4.04
C LEU A 65 2.57 -4.79 -3.12
N LEU A 66 1.59 -4.39 -2.30
CA LEU A 66 1.79 -3.34 -1.30
C LEU A 66 2.93 -3.71 -0.34
N PHE A 67 2.91 -4.93 0.21
CA PHE A 67 3.91 -5.38 1.17
C PHE A 67 5.28 -5.63 0.51
N GLU A 68 5.32 -6.17 -0.70
CA GLU A 68 6.56 -6.36 -1.49
C GLU A 68 7.22 -5.02 -1.80
N GLY A 69 6.43 -3.98 -2.10
CA GLY A 69 6.91 -2.62 -2.29
C GLY A 69 7.35 -1.90 -1.00
N GLY A 70 7.25 -2.55 0.16
CA GLY A 70 7.57 -1.96 1.47
C GLY A 70 6.48 -1.03 2.01
N GLY A 71 5.27 -1.07 1.45
CA GLY A 71 4.09 -0.41 1.99
C GLY A 71 3.49 -1.19 3.15
N SER A 72 2.72 -0.50 4.00
CA SER A 72 2.08 -1.10 5.18
C SER A 72 0.75 -0.46 5.56
N VAL A 73 0.52 0.80 5.16
CA VAL A 73 -0.66 1.58 5.58
C VAL A 73 -1.88 1.16 4.77
N ILE A 74 -2.93 0.73 5.47
CA ILE A 74 -4.25 0.41 4.90
C ILE A 74 -5.29 1.27 5.63
N ASP A 75 -6.01 2.11 4.87
CA ASP A 75 -7.05 3.00 5.37
C ASP A 75 -8.44 2.45 5.03
N SER A 76 -9.27 2.29 6.06
CA SER A 76 -10.64 1.82 5.96
C SER A 76 -11.61 2.69 6.76
N SER A 77 -12.87 2.26 6.85
CA SER A 77 -13.91 2.90 7.64
C SER A 77 -15.11 1.98 7.81
N PRO A 78 -15.86 2.05 8.93
CA PRO A 78 -17.13 1.34 9.09
C PRO A 78 -18.20 1.70 8.06
N MET A 79 -18.05 2.84 7.35
CA MET A 79 -18.95 3.22 6.26
C MET A 79 -18.57 2.62 4.90
N TYR A 80 -17.43 1.92 4.77
CA TYR A 80 -16.94 1.37 3.50
C TYR A 80 -17.49 -0.03 3.22
N GLY A 81 -18.75 -0.28 3.59
CA GLY A 81 -19.41 -1.56 3.40
C GLY A 81 -18.63 -2.71 4.04
N ALA A 82 -18.33 -3.76 3.28
CA ALA A 82 -17.59 -4.93 3.75
C ALA A 82 -16.07 -4.72 3.85
N ALA A 83 -15.53 -3.56 3.53
CA ALA A 83 -14.09 -3.36 3.35
C ALA A 83 -13.23 -3.73 4.58
N GLU A 84 -13.67 -3.40 5.81
CA GLU A 84 -12.94 -3.79 7.02
C GLU A 84 -12.87 -5.32 7.19
N GLU A 85 -13.97 -6.00 6.93
CA GLU A 85 -14.05 -7.46 6.98
C GLU A 85 -13.18 -8.10 5.91
N ARG A 86 -13.22 -7.61 4.65
CA ARG A 86 -12.41 -8.18 3.55
C ARG A 86 -10.92 -7.96 3.75
N VAL A 87 -10.50 -6.81 4.29
CA VAL A 87 -9.10 -6.61 4.70
C VAL A 87 -8.74 -7.61 5.80
N GLY A 88 -9.60 -7.80 6.80
CA GLY A 88 -9.40 -8.79 7.86
C GLY A 88 -9.23 -10.21 7.34
N ASP A 89 -10.13 -10.67 6.47
CA ASP A 89 -10.10 -12.00 5.85
C ASP A 89 -8.80 -12.22 5.08
N LEU A 90 -8.40 -11.26 4.24
CA LEU A 90 -7.20 -11.37 3.42
C LEU A 90 -5.94 -11.38 4.29
N LEU A 91 -5.83 -10.49 5.28
CA LEU A 91 -4.67 -10.44 6.18
C LEU A 91 -4.56 -11.71 7.02
N ALA A 92 -5.68 -12.28 7.47
CA ALA A 92 -5.72 -13.54 8.19
C ALA A 92 -5.28 -14.72 7.30
N GLY A 93 -5.85 -14.84 6.09
CA GLY A 93 -5.50 -15.89 5.13
C GLY A 93 -4.02 -15.83 4.69
N MET A 94 -3.45 -14.62 4.59
CA MET A 94 -2.04 -14.40 4.28
C MET A 94 -1.11 -14.49 5.50
N GLN A 95 -1.64 -14.58 6.72
CA GLN A 95 -0.87 -14.44 7.97
C GLN A 95 -0.03 -13.14 7.99
N ALA A 96 -0.56 -12.08 7.38
CA ALA A 96 0.16 -10.83 7.11
C ALA A 96 -0.21 -9.70 8.07
N ARG A 97 -1.04 -9.95 9.08
CA ARG A 97 -1.47 -8.93 10.05
C ARG A 97 -0.30 -8.12 10.67
N PRO A 98 0.86 -8.70 11.03
CA PRO A 98 1.99 -7.94 11.57
C PRO A 98 2.64 -6.96 10.58
N LYS A 99 2.40 -7.11 9.28
CA LYS A 99 2.94 -6.22 8.24
C LYS A 99 2.09 -4.97 8.03
N ALA A 100 0.85 -4.98 8.50
CA ALA A 100 -0.13 -3.94 8.23
C ALA A 100 -0.22 -2.91 9.36
N PHE A 101 -0.12 -1.63 8.99
CA PHE A 101 -0.58 -0.50 9.78
C PHE A 101 -2.03 -0.21 9.38
N LEU A 102 -2.98 -0.48 10.28
CA LEU A 102 -4.41 -0.34 10.00
C LEU A 102 -4.92 0.98 10.55
N ALA A 103 -5.46 1.81 9.66
CA ALA A 103 -6.21 3.00 10.02
C ALA A 103 -7.70 2.75 9.74
N THR A 104 -8.53 2.96 10.75
CA THR A 104 -9.98 3.02 10.58
C THR A 104 -10.55 4.25 11.27
N LYS A 105 -11.84 4.48 11.11
CA LYS A 105 -12.54 5.69 11.53
C LYS A 105 -13.68 5.32 12.47
N VAL A 106 -14.21 6.32 13.16
CA VAL A 106 -15.47 6.23 13.88
C VAL A 106 -16.50 6.99 13.06
N TRP A 107 -17.44 6.26 12.48
CA TRP A 107 -18.53 6.78 11.66
C TRP A 107 -19.87 6.63 12.37
N THR A 108 -20.02 7.39 13.45
CA THR A 108 -21.27 7.49 14.20
C THR A 108 -21.31 8.82 14.97
N THR A 109 -22.50 9.22 15.40
CA THR A 109 -22.70 10.48 16.13
C THR A 109 -22.87 10.23 17.62
N GLY A 110 -22.16 11.01 18.43
CA GLY A 110 -22.25 10.99 19.88
C GLY A 110 -21.16 10.14 20.54
N ARG A 111 -20.65 10.64 21.67
CA ARG A 111 -19.50 10.08 22.40
C ARG A 111 -19.66 8.58 22.70
N GLU A 112 -20.77 8.20 23.33
CA GLU A 112 -21.01 6.82 23.75
C GLU A 112 -21.15 5.85 22.58
N ALA A 113 -21.76 6.29 21.48
CA ALA A 113 -21.84 5.49 20.27
C ALA A 113 -20.45 5.32 19.63
N GLY A 114 -19.65 6.38 19.61
CA GLY A 114 -18.28 6.35 19.11
C GLY A 114 -17.39 5.40 19.90
N LEU A 115 -17.42 5.47 21.24
CA LEU A 115 -16.68 4.55 22.10
C LEU A 115 -17.08 3.09 21.84
N ARG A 116 -18.39 2.80 21.76
CA ARG A 116 -18.87 1.44 21.42
C ARG A 116 -18.46 0.97 20.02
N GLN A 117 -18.17 1.88 19.08
CA GLN A 117 -17.67 1.49 17.76
C GLN A 117 -16.16 1.20 17.80
N MET A 118 -15.40 1.90 18.65
CA MET A 118 -13.96 1.65 18.83
C MET A 118 -13.66 0.31 19.51
N GLU A 119 -14.59 -0.21 20.33
CA GLU A 119 -14.43 -1.47 21.10
C GLU A 119 -14.87 -2.73 20.34
N ARG A 120 -15.30 -2.62 19.08
CA ARG A 120 -15.66 -3.76 18.23
C ARG A 120 -14.42 -4.33 17.54
#